data_AF-A0A958D3H0-F1
#
_entry.id   AF-A0A958D3H0-F1
#
_cell.length_a   1.000
_cell.length_b   1.000
_cell.length_c   1.000
_cell.angle_alpha   90.00
_cell.angle_beta   90.00
_cell.angle_gamma   90.00
#
_symmetry.space_group_name_H-M   'P 1'
#
loop_
_entity.id
_entity.type
_entity.pdbx_description
1 polymer ?
#
loop_
_entity_poly.entity_id
_entity_poly.type
_entity_poly.pdbx_seq_one_letter_code
_entity_poly.pdbx_strand_id
1 'polypeptide(L)'
;STIPVSSGLGSGAAAATAIVRAIAAAAGHALTPAEISTLVFESERLFHGTPSGIDNTVIAYEQPVWFVRGQSPEPFVIAQPVTLVIGDTSVTVGDVRRGWQNEPAHYEALFDAVGRVVVAARDAIRSGEAGGLGRLMDENHALLQEMDVSSPELDRLCAAARQAGALGAK
;
A
#
# COMPACT_ATOMS: atom_id res chain seq x y z
N SER A 1 3.81 -20.47 0.97
CA SER A 1 3.45 -19.09 1.30
C SER A 1 2.22 -19.12 2.18
N THR A 2 2.19 -18.39 3.29
CA THR A 2 1.00 -18.22 4.15
C THR A 2 0.16 -17.02 3.73
N ILE A 3 0.65 -16.21 2.78
CA ILE A 3 -0.06 -15.07 2.19
C ILE A 3 -1.05 -15.61 1.14
N PRO A 4 -2.35 -15.31 1.26
CA PRO A 4 -3.35 -15.68 0.26
C PRO A 4 -2.97 -15.21 -1.15
N VAL A 5 -3.25 -16.03 -2.15
CA VAL A 5 -2.99 -15.71 -3.56
C VAL A 5 -4.02 -14.67 -4.02
N SER A 6 -3.58 -13.63 -4.73
CA SER A 6 -4.45 -12.63 -5.37
C SER A 6 -5.26 -11.68 -4.45
N SER A 7 -4.90 -11.54 -3.17
CA SER A 7 -5.62 -10.68 -2.21
C SER A 7 -5.07 -9.25 -2.08
N GLY A 8 -4.27 -8.78 -3.05
CA GLY A 8 -3.63 -7.45 -2.98
C GLY A 8 -2.50 -7.31 -1.95
N LEU A 9 -1.98 -8.43 -1.40
CA LEU A 9 -0.94 -8.45 -0.36
C LEU A 9 0.50 -8.70 -0.89
N GLY A 10 0.79 -8.39 -2.16
CA GLY A 10 2.13 -8.56 -2.72
C GLY A 10 2.64 -10.00 -2.83
N SER A 11 1.76 -11.00 -2.90
CA SER A 11 2.14 -12.43 -2.97
C SER A 11 3.02 -12.78 -4.19
N GLY A 12 2.79 -12.13 -5.34
CA GLY A 12 3.62 -12.27 -6.54
C GLY A 12 5.03 -11.71 -6.34
N ALA A 13 5.14 -10.48 -5.86
CA ALA A 13 6.41 -9.84 -5.50
C ALA A 13 7.19 -10.65 -4.44
N ALA A 14 6.50 -11.30 -3.50
CA ALA A 14 7.13 -12.15 -2.48
C ALA A 14 7.80 -13.39 -3.09
N ALA A 15 7.09 -14.06 -4.01
CA ALA A 15 7.63 -15.22 -4.71
C ALA A 15 8.82 -14.84 -5.60
N ALA A 16 8.69 -13.75 -6.36
CA ALA A 16 9.77 -13.25 -7.21
C ALA A 16 11.01 -12.86 -6.38
N THR A 17 10.81 -12.19 -5.23
CA THR A 17 11.90 -11.84 -4.32
C THR A 17 12.63 -13.08 -3.79
N ALA A 18 11.88 -14.11 -3.40
CA ALA A 18 12.47 -15.37 -2.94
C ALA A 18 13.33 -16.04 -4.03
N ILE A 19 12.86 -16.05 -5.29
CA ILE A 19 13.59 -16.59 -6.43
C ILE A 19 14.87 -15.78 -6.69
N VAL A 20 14.79 -14.45 -6.72
CA VAL A 20 15.96 -13.57 -6.92
C VAL A 20 17.02 -13.81 -5.83
N ARG A 21 16.61 -13.88 -4.57
CA ARG A 21 17.52 -14.16 -3.44
C ARG A 21 18.17 -15.55 -3.58
N ALA A 22 17.40 -16.57 -3.96
CA ALA A 22 17.91 -17.92 -4.13
C ALA A 22 18.93 -18.03 -5.27
N ILE A 23 18.67 -17.38 -6.42
CA ILE A 23 19.59 -17.35 -7.56
C ILE A 23 20.87 -16.61 -7.19
N ALA A 24 20.77 -15.44 -6.56
CA ALA A 24 21.93 -14.66 -6.13
C ALA A 24 22.82 -15.46 -5.17
N ALA A 25 22.21 -16.11 -4.17
CA ALA A 25 22.92 -16.95 -3.22
C ALA A 25 23.60 -18.14 -3.90
N ALA A 26 22.92 -18.82 -4.84
CA ALA A 26 23.49 -19.94 -5.59
C ALA A 26 24.67 -19.51 -6.49
N ALA A 27 24.64 -18.27 -6.99
CA ALA A 27 25.72 -17.67 -7.76
C ALA A 27 26.83 -17.05 -6.90
N GLY A 28 26.73 -17.08 -5.56
CA GLY A 28 27.71 -16.51 -4.64
C GLY A 28 27.68 -14.98 -4.54
N HIS A 29 26.57 -14.34 -4.91
CA HIS A 29 26.37 -12.90 -4.81
C HIS A 29 25.52 -12.52 -3.60
N ALA A 30 25.95 -11.48 -2.89
CA ALA A 30 25.14 -10.80 -1.88
C ALA A 30 24.55 -9.53 -2.50
N LEU A 31 23.23 -9.49 -2.67
CA LEU A 31 22.53 -8.33 -3.21
C LEU A 31 22.01 -7.44 -2.09
N THR A 32 22.08 -6.14 -2.30
CA THR A 32 21.44 -5.14 -1.46
C THR A 32 19.91 -5.16 -1.64
N PRO A 33 19.12 -4.67 -0.66
CA PRO A 33 17.67 -4.52 -0.81
C PRO A 33 17.26 -3.73 -2.05
N ALA A 34 18.01 -2.67 -2.39
CA ALA A 34 17.76 -1.88 -3.58
C ALA A 34 17.92 -2.72 -4.87
N GLU A 35 19.00 -3.49 -5.00
CA GLU A 35 19.22 -4.37 -6.15
C GLU A 35 18.16 -5.46 -6.26
N ILE A 36 17.77 -6.08 -5.14
CA ILE A 36 16.68 -7.06 -5.09
C ILE A 36 15.38 -6.42 -5.58
N SER A 37 15.03 -5.24 -5.05
CA SER A 37 13.83 -4.50 -5.44
C SER A 37 13.81 -4.18 -6.93
N THR A 38 14.94 -3.74 -7.50
CA THR A 38 15.07 -3.44 -8.94
C THR A 38 14.88 -4.69 -9.80
N LEU A 39 15.50 -5.82 -9.44
CA LEU A 39 15.36 -7.06 -10.20
C LEU A 39 13.93 -7.59 -10.17
N VAL A 40 13.28 -7.54 -9.01
CA VAL A 40 11.87 -7.94 -8.86
C VAL A 40 10.96 -6.99 -9.63
N PHE A 41 11.22 -5.68 -9.60
CA PHE A 41 10.45 -4.69 -10.36
C PHE A 41 10.44 -5.00 -11.86
N GLU A 42 11.60 -5.27 -12.45
CA GLU A 42 11.71 -5.61 -13.88
C GLU A 42 10.99 -6.91 -14.20
N SER A 43 11.07 -7.91 -13.31
CA SER A 43 10.29 -9.15 -13.46
C SER A 43 8.80 -8.85 -13.46
N GLU A 44 8.28 -8.08 -12.49
CA GLU A 44 6.85 -7.75 -12.42
C GLU A 44 6.38 -6.91 -13.62
N ARG A 45 7.24 -6.02 -14.14
CA ARG A 45 6.96 -5.21 -15.32
C ARG A 45 6.75 -6.06 -16.57
N LEU A 46 7.51 -7.16 -16.70
CA LEU A 46 7.36 -8.13 -17.77
C LEU A 46 6.04 -8.92 -17.69
N PHE A 47 5.58 -9.26 -16.48
CA PHE A 47 4.36 -10.08 -16.28
C PHE A 47 3.06 -9.26 -16.19
N HIS A 48 3.09 -8.08 -15.57
CA HIS A 48 1.90 -7.29 -15.21
C HIS A 48 1.84 -5.91 -15.89
N GLY A 49 2.82 -5.57 -16.73
CA GLY A 49 2.87 -4.34 -17.53
C GLY A 49 3.27 -3.10 -16.74
N THR A 50 2.42 -2.64 -15.81
CA THR A 50 2.65 -1.41 -15.03
C THR A 50 2.56 -1.66 -13.52
N PRO A 51 3.58 -2.30 -12.92
CA PRO A 51 3.66 -2.47 -11.47
C PRO A 51 3.79 -1.12 -10.76
N SER A 52 3.24 -1.02 -9.53
CA SER A 52 3.33 0.18 -8.70
C SER A 52 4.74 0.41 -8.15
N GLY A 53 5.50 -0.66 -7.94
CA GLY A 53 6.83 -0.63 -7.31
C GLY A 53 6.79 -0.55 -5.78
N ILE A 54 5.61 -0.72 -5.15
CA ILE A 54 5.48 -0.70 -3.69
C ILE A 54 5.80 -2.08 -3.11
N ASP A 55 5.15 -3.13 -3.64
CA ASP A 55 5.23 -4.49 -3.07
C ASP A 55 6.66 -5.03 -3.07
N ASN A 56 7.33 -4.99 -4.23
CA ASN A 56 8.74 -5.38 -4.36
C ASN A 56 9.66 -4.58 -3.42
N THR A 57 9.40 -3.29 -3.22
CA THR A 57 10.19 -2.43 -2.35
C THR A 57 10.01 -2.84 -0.90
N VAL A 58 8.77 -2.96 -0.40
CA VAL A 58 8.51 -3.33 0.99
C VAL A 58 9.09 -4.72 1.31
N ILE A 59 8.93 -5.66 0.39
CA ILE A 59 9.42 -7.05 0.56
C ILE A 59 10.95 -7.12 0.50
N ALA A 60 11.59 -6.33 -0.35
CA ALA A 60 13.05 -6.32 -0.42
C ALA A 60 13.67 -5.65 0.82
N TYR A 61 13.05 -4.59 1.33
CA TYR A 61 13.56 -3.81 2.47
C TYR A 61 13.15 -4.39 3.84
N GLU A 62 12.10 -5.23 3.89
CA GLU A 62 11.61 -5.91 5.09
C GLU A 62 11.29 -4.97 6.27
N GLN A 63 10.93 -3.73 5.96
CA GLN A 63 10.63 -2.68 6.93
C GLN A 63 9.64 -1.65 6.35
N PRO A 64 9.02 -0.80 7.19
CA PRO A 64 8.15 0.28 6.73
C PRO A 64 8.93 1.28 5.87
N VAL A 65 8.36 1.64 4.73
CA VAL A 65 8.96 2.58 3.76
C VAL A 65 8.00 3.71 3.41
N TRP A 66 8.53 4.91 3.33
CA TRP A 66 7.90 6.04 2.65
C TRP A 66 8.22 5.95 1.17
N PHE A 67 7.19 5.84 0.35
CA PHE A 67 7.32 5.63 -1.09
C PHE A 67 6.81 6.83 -1.88
N VAL A 68 7.66 7.36 -2.75
CA VAL A 68 7.31 8.38 -3.75
C VAL A 68 7.84 7.91 -5.08
N ARG A 69 6.98 7.87 -6.11
CA ARG A 69 7.36 7.41 -7.45
C ARG A 69 8.53 8.25 -7.98
N GLY A 70 9.58 7.58 -8.46
CA GLY A 70 10.78 8.22 -9.00
C GLY A 70 11.79 8.71 -7.95
N GLN A 71 11.51 8.50 -6.66
CA GLN A 71 12.45 8.77 -5.57
C GLN A 71 12.92 7.47 -4.94
N SER A 72 14.08 7.52 -4.26
CA SER A 72 14.54 6.38 -3.47
C SER A 72 13.59 6.18 -2.29
N PRO A 73 13.14 4.94 -2.02
CA PRO A 73 12.33 4.64 -0.84
C PRO A 73 13.05 5.07 0.44
N GLU A 74 12.32 5.69 1.35
CA GLU A 74 12.88 6.16 2.61
C GLU A 74 12.32 5.30 3.76
N PRO A 75 13.15 4.44 4.40
CA PRO A 75 12.71 3.70 5.57
C PRO A 75 12.29 4.63 6.71
N PHE A 76 11.27 4.25 7.47
CA PHE A 76 10.87 5.01 8.65
C PHE A 76 10.50 4.11 9.82
N VAL A 77 10.57 4.69 11.02
CA VAL A 77 10.32 3.98 12.27
C VAL A 77 8.85 4.12 12.66
N ILE A 78 8.26 3.00 13.05
CA ILE A 78 6.97 2.94 13.73
C ILE A 78 7.25 3.06 15.23
N ALA A 79 6.75 4.13 15.87
CA ALA A 79 7.07 4.39 17.28
C ALA A 79 6.42 3.40 18.25
N GLN A 80 5.23 2.90 17.92
CA GLN A 80 4.50 1.91 18.70
C GLN A 80 3.87 0.86 17.79
N PRO A 81 3.85 -0.43 18.17
CA PRO A 81 3.22 -1.48 17.38
C PRO A 81 1.76 -1.14 17.05
N VAL A 82 1.37 -1.35 15.79
CA VAL A 82 -0.01 -1.21 15.33
C VAL A 82 -0.62 -2.60 15.12
N THR A 83 -1.85 -2.79 15.58
CA THR A 83 -2.61 -4.01 15.30
C THR A 83 -3.49 -3.76 14.08
N LEU A 84 -3.27 -4.54 13.02
CA LEU A 84 -4.04 -4.45 11.78
C LEU A 84 -4.93 -5.69 11.65
N VAL A 85 -6.18 -5.46 11.23
CA VAL A 85 -7.11 -6.50 10.81
C VAL A 85 -7.33 -6.32 9.32
N ILE A 86 -7.09 -7.37 8.53
CA ILE A 86 -7.24 -7.35 7.07
C ILE A 86 -8.56 -8.02 6.72
N GLY A 87 -9.46 -7.28 6.08
CA GLY A 87 -10.69 -7.79 5.49
C GLY A 87 -10.55 -7.86 3.97
N ASP A 88 -11.00 -8.95 3.36
CA ASP A 88 -10.98 -9.15 1.90
C ASP A 88 -12.42 -9.23 1.39
N THR A 89 -12.77 -8.40 0.41
CA THR A 89 -14.08 -8.41 -0.25
C THR A 89 -14.04 -9.09 -1.61
N SER A 90 -12.86 -9.36 -2.19
CA SER A 90 -12.67 -9.80 -3.57
C SER A 90 -13.35 -8.89 -4.62
N VAL A 91 -13.70 -7.64 -4.27
CA VAL A 91 -14.38 -6.70 -5.17
C VAL A 91 -13.35 -5.85 -5.93
N THR A 92 -13.52 -5.73 -7.24
CA THR A 92 -12.81 -4.76 -8.07
C THR A 92 -13.52 -3.41 -8.03
N VAL A 93 -12.79 -2.35 -7.72
CA VAL A 93 -13.31 -0.98 -7.61
C VAL A 93 -13.14 -0.18 -8.91
N GLY A 94 -13.71 1.02 -8.96
CA GLY A 94 -13.80 1.86 -10.15
C GLY A 94 -12.48 2.27 -10.79
N ASP A 95 -12.57 2.78 -12.02
CA ASP A 95 -11.44 3.21 -12.85
C ASP A 95 -11.12 4.69 -12.58
N VAL A 96 -10.25 4.95 -11.59
CA VAL A 96 -9.77 6.30 -11.21
C VAL A 96 -9.34 7.11 -12.43
N ARG A 97 -8.71 6.47 -13.41
CA ARG A 97 -8.17 7.16 -14.58
C ARG A 97 -9.30 7.77 -15.41
N ARG A 98 -10.40 7.04 -15.57
CA ARG A 98 -11.58 7.52 -16.29
C ARG A 98 -12.25 8.67 -15.55
N GLY A 99 -12.38 8.54 -14.22
CA GLY A 99 -12.91 9.61 -13.37
C GLY A 99 -12.10 10.90 -13.51
N TRP A 100 -10.78 10.80 -13.39
CA TRP A 100 -9.86 11.93 -13.58
C TRP A 100 -9.94 12.54 -15.00
N GLN A 101 -10.04 11.72 -16.05
CA GLN A 101 -10.18 12.24 -17.41
C GLN A 101 -11.46 13.05 -17.63
N ASN A 102 -12.53 12.69 -16.92
CA ASN A 102 -13.81 13.40 -16.99
C ASN A 102 -13.80 14.69 -16.16
N GLU A 103 -13.22 14.66 -14.95
CA GLU A 103 -13.21 15.79 -14.03
C GLU A 103 -11.80 16.06 -13.43
N PRO A 104 -10.82 16.52 -14.25
CA PRO A 104 -9.44 16.60 -13.80
C PRO A 104 -9.25 17.47 -12.56
N ALA A 105 -9.80 18.68 -12.56
CA ALA A 105 -9.62 19.62 -11.45
C ALA A 105 -10.17 19.10 -10.11
N HIS A 106 -11.27 18.34 -10.15
CA HIS A 106 -11.83 17.72 -8.95
C HIS A 106 -10.93 16.59 -8.42
N TYR A 107 -10.49 15.70 -9.31
CA TYR A 107 -9.59 14.60 -8.95
C TYR A 107 -8.22 15.08 -8.47
N GLU A 108 -7.65 16.12 -9.08
CA GLU A 108 -6.39 16.71 -8.58
C GLU A 108 -6.56 17.26 -7.15
N ALA A 109 -7.68 17.92 -6.84
CA ALA A 109 -7.96 18.39 -5.49
C ALA A 109 -8.11 17.23 -4.48
N LEU A 110 -8.72 16.12 -4.90
CA LEU A 110 -8.81 14.89 -4.11
C LEU A 110 -7.43 14.25 -3.89
N PHE A 111 -6.58 14.19 -4.92
CA PHE A 111 -5.20 13.69 -4.80
C PHE A 111 -4.36 14.56 -3.84
N ASP A 112 -4.50 15.88 -3.91
CA ASP A 112 -3.86 16.80 -2.97
C ASP A 112 -4.34 16.57 -1.53
N ALA A 113 -5.63 16.28 -1.35
CA ALA A 113 -6.19 15.95 -0.04
C ALA A 113 -5.61 14.64 0.51
N VAL A 114 -5.58 13.58 -0.31
CA VAL A 114 -4.92 12.31 0.05
C VAL A 114 -3.46 12.53 0.40
N GLY A 115 -2.73 13.35 -0.37
CA GLY A 115 -1.34 13.72 -0.08
C GLY A 115 -1.16 14.32 1.31
N ARG A 116 -2.04 15.25 1.71
CA ARG A 116 -2.02 15.84 3.07
C ARG A 116 -2.29 14.80 4.15
N VAL A 117 -3.29 13.94 3.95
CA VAL A 117 -3.63 12.85 4.88
C VAL A 117 -2.44 11.90 5.07
N VAL A 118 -1.77 11.51 3.98
CA VAL A 118 -0.63 10.60 4.00
C VAL A 118 0.57 11.20 4.75
N VAL A 119 0.86 12.50 4.57
CA VAL A 119 1.90 13.21 5.34
C VAL A 119 1.55 13.23 6.82
N ALA A 120 0.32 13.60 7.18
CA ALA A 120 -0.12 13.59 8.57
C ALA A 120 -0.10 12.18 9.19
N ALA A 121 -0.44 11.14 8.42
CA ALA A 121 -0.40 9.75 8.88
C ALA A 121 1.03 9.30 9.16
N ARG A 122 2.01 9.74 8.35
CA ARG A 122 3.43 9.50 8.62
C ARG A 122 3.84 10.06 9.98
N ASP A 123 3.44 11.28 10.27
CA ASP A 123 3.75 11.93 11.56
C ASP A 123 3.05 11.25 12.74
N ALA A 124 1.79 10.83 12.57
CA ALA A 124 1.05 10.06 13.58
C ALA A 124 1.74 8.71 13.89
N ILE A 125 2.20 7.99 12.87
CA ILE A 125 2.93 6.72 13.05
C ILE A 125 4.27 6.94 13.76
N ARG A 126 5.01 7.99 13.39
CA ARG A 126 6.31 8.32 14.00
C ARG A 126 6.20 8.84 15.44
N SER A 127 5.04 9.34 15.83
CA SER A 127 4.77 9.82 17.20
C SER A 127 4.00 8.79 18.05
N GLY A 128 3.48 7.72 17.45
CA GLY A 128 2.69 6.70 18.15
C GLY A 128 1.26 7.16 18.47
N GLU A 129 0.72 8.17 17.76
CA GLU A 129 -0.64 8.68 17.95
C GLU A 129 -1.64 7.79 17.19
N ALA A 130 -1.91 6.61 17.74
CA ALA A 130 -2.75 5.60 17.10
C ALA A 130 -4.20 6.09 16.84
N GLY A 131 -4.75 6.94 17.72
CA GLY A 131 -6.09 7.49 17.55
C GLY A 131 -6.16 8.45 16.36
N GLY A 132 -5.14 9.28 16.18
CA GLY A 132 -5.00 10.18 15.04
C GLY A 132 -4.76 9.44 13.74
N LEU A 133 -3.93 8.41 13.76
CA LEU A 133 -3.78 7.52 12.62
C LEU A 133 -5.12 6.90 12.21
N GLY A 134 -5.92 6.43 13.17
CA GLY A 134 -7.27 5.91 12.93
C GLY A 134 -8.20 6.92 12.24
N ARG A 135 -8.27 8.16 12.77
CA ARG A 135 -9.05 9.23 12.14
C ARG A 135 -8.60 9.53 10.70
N LEU A 136 -7.30 9.55 10.46
CA LEU A 136 -6.72 9.78 9.13
C LEU A 136 -7.01 8.62 8.17
N MET A 137 -7.10 7.38 8.66
CA MET A 137 -7.53 6.24 7.86
C MET A 137 -8.98 6.40 7.41
N ASP A 138 -9.88 6.81 8.30
CA ASP A 138 -11.30 7.05 7.96
C ASP A 138 -11.44 8.23 6.97
N GLU A 139 -10.69 9.32 7.17
CA GLU A 139 -10.65 10.45 6.25
C GLU A 139 -10.16 10.01 4.86
N ASN A 140 -9.10 9.21 4.80
CA ASN A 140 -8.61 8.68 3.54
C ASN A 140 -9.65 7.77 2.87
N HIS A 141 -10.40 6.97 3.63
CA HIS A 141 -11.48 6.14 3.08
C HIS A 141 -12.58 6.99 2.45
N ALA A 142 -12.98 8.09 3.10
CA ALA A 142 -13.98 9.01 2.55
C ALA A 142 -13.53 9.61 1.21
N LEU A 143 -12.26 10.04 1.11
CA LEU A 143 -11.70 10.54 -0.15
C LEU A 143 -11.67 9.46 -1.25
N LEU A 144 -11.40 8.21 -0.89
CA LEU A 144 -11.44 7.07 -1.82
C LEU A 144 -12.88 6.76 -2.27
N GLN A 145 -13.88 6.94 -1.40
CA GLN A 145 -15.29 6.84 -1.79
C GLN A 145 -15.66 7.93 -2.80
N GLU A 146 -15.18 9.16 -2.62
CA GLU A 146 -15.39 10.27 -3.57
C GLU A 146 -14.75 10.00 -4.96
N MET A 147 -13.65 9.24 -5.00
CA MET A 147 -12.99 8.81 -6.23
C MET A 147 -13.61 7.56 -6.89
N ASP A 148 -14.78 7.10 -6.41
CA ASP A 148 -15.47 5.90 -6.88
C ASP A 148 -14.60 4.62 -6.81
N VAL A 149 -13.67 4.57 -5.85
CA VAL A 149 -12.81 3.41 -5.59
C VAL A 149 -13.15 2.68 -4.29
N SER A 150 -14.42 2.75 -3.88
CA SER A 150 -14.99 1.90 -2.82
C SER A 150 -16.11 1.01 -3.37
N SER A 151 -16.74 0.24 -2.48
CA SER A 151 -17.94 -0.56 -2.77
C SER A 151 -18.81 -0.68 -1.53
N PRO A 152 -20.12 -1.00 -1.68
CA PRO A 152 -21.00 -1.25 -0.54
C PRO A 152 -20.49 -2.36 0.40
N GLU A 153 -19.77 -3.36 -0.13
CA GLU A 153 -19.12 -4.42 0.64
C GLU A 153 -17.98 -3.87 1.50
N LEU A 154 -17.08 -3.08 0.91
CA LEU A 154 -15.95 -2.45 1.62
C LEU A 154 -16.45 -1.49 2.69
N ASP A 155 -17.44 -0.66 2.37
CA ASP A 155 -18.01 0.31 3.29
C ASP A 155 -18.68 -0.36 4.49
N ARG A 156 -19.37 -1.50 4.25
CA ARG A 156 -19.95 -2.32 5.32
C ARG A 156 -18.87 -2.92 6.23
N LEU A 157 -17.76 -3.42 5.67
CA LEU A 157 -16.66 -3.93 6.49
C LEU A 157 -16.02 -2.83 7.33
N CYS A 158 -15.76 -1.66 6.74
CA CYS A 158 -15.20 -0.53 7.47
C CYS A 158 -16.14 -0.06 8.59
N ALA A 159 -17.44 0.02 8.32
CA ALA A 159 -18.44 0.35 9.32
C ALA A 159 -18.49 -0.69 10.44
N ALA A 160 -18.49 -1.97 10.13
CA ALA A 160 -18.49 -3.05 11.12
C ALA A 160 -17.23 -3.03 11.99
N ALA A 161 -16.05 -2.79 11.40
CA ALA A 161 -14.79 -2.66 12.13
C ALA A 161 -14.83 -1.50 13.13
N ARG A 162 -15.30 -0.32 12.70
CA ARG A 162 -15.47 0.84 13.58
C ARG A 162 -16.48 0.57 14.70
N GLN A 163 -17.62 -0.05 14.39
CA GLN A 163 -18.62 -0.43 15.40
C GLN A 163 -18.08 -1.43 16.43
N ALA A 164 -17.13 -2.28 16.03
CA ALA A 164 -16.43 -3.22 16.90
C ALA A 164 -15.27 -2.58 17.70
N GLY A 165 -15.02 -1.27 17.53
CA GLY A 165 -14.02 -0.53 18.30
C GLY A 165 -12.67 -0.33 17.59
N ALA A 166 -12.58 -0.55 16.27
CA ALA A 166 -11.41 -0.14 15.52
C ALA A 166 -11.22 1.39 15.59
N LEU A 167 -9.97 1.84 15.75
CA LEU A 167 -9.61 3.27 15.80
C LEU A 167 -9.87 3.99 14.46
N GLY A 168 -9.87 3.23 13.36
CA GLY A 168 -10.16 3.67 12.00
C GLY A 168 -10.18 2.47 11.05
N ALA A 169 -10.83 2.60 9.90
CA ALA A 169 -10.94 1.55 8.89
C ALA A 169 -11.04 2.13 7.47
N LYS A 170 -10.35 1.50 6.53
CA LYS A 170 -10.27 1.92 5.12
C LYS A 170 -10.02 0.75 4.18
#